data_AF-D0GIQ1-F1
#
_entry.id   AF-D0GIQ1-F1
#
_cell.length_a   1.000
_cell.length_b   1.000
_cell.length_c   1.000
_cell.angle_alpha   90.00
_cell.angle_beta   90.00
_cell.angle_gamma   90.00
#
_symmetry.space_group_name_H-M   'P 1'
#
loop_
_entity.id
_entity.type
_entity.pdbx_description
1 polymer ?
#
loop_
_entity_poly.entity_id
_entity_poly.type
_entity_poly.pdbx_seq_one_letter_code
_entity_poly.pdbx_strand_id
1 'polypeptide(L)'
;MDKLDDFLRYSTLFLYYGELFSQRQKQYLELYLEENESLSEIAEKYEITRQAVFDNIKRGFKQLDEYEKKLGMFEREKELKKKLENLKNDFTKENLEKIIEDFDYNEVL
;
A
#
# COMPACT_ATOMS: atom_id res chain seq x y z
N MET A 1 13.61 2.89 -10.30
CA MET A 1 12.18 3.23 -10.40
C MET A 1 12.07 4.73 -10.27
N ASP A 2 11.13 5.33 -10.99
CA ASP A 2 10.94 6.79 -10.96
C ASP A 2 10.47 7.20 -9.56
N LYS A 3 10.87 8.39 -9.06
CA LYS A 3 10.48 8.85 -7.71
C LYS A 3 8.96 8.92 -7.54
N LEU A 4 8.24 9.13 -8.64
CA LEU A 4 6.79 9.16 -8.69
C LEU A 4 6.17 7.77 -8.53
N ASP A 5 6.77 6.74 -9.15
CA ASP A 5 6.30 5.36 -9.05
C ASP A 5 6.41 4.86 -7.59
N ASP A 6 7.50 5.22 -6.92
CA ASP A 6 7.70 4.88 -5.51
C ASP A 6 6.67 5.57 -4.62
N PHE A 7 6.38 6.86 -4.87
CA PHE A 7 5.36 7.60 -4.12
C PHE A 7 3.97 6.96 -4.26
N LEU A 8 3.53 6.68 -5.49
CA LEU A 8 2.24 6.06 -5.77
C LEU A 8 2.12 4.68 -5.10
N ARG A 9 3.20 3.90 -5.13
CA ARG A 9 3.26 2.61 -4.43
C ARG A 9 3.03 2.80 -2.93
N TYR A 10 3.76 3.70 -2.27
CA TYR A 10 3.61 3.90 -0.83
C TYR A 10 2.25 4.48 -0.44
N SER A 11 1.68 5.40 -1.23
CA SER A 11 0.30 5.87 -1.01
C SER A 11 -0.68 4.70 -1.08
N THR A 12 -0.54 3.81 -2.05
CA THR A 12 -1.39 2.61 -2.17
C THR A 12 -1.21 1.67 -0.99
N LEU A 13 0.03 1.38 -0.57
CA LEU A 13 0.28 0.54 0.60
C LEU A 13 -0.29 1.15 1.88
N PHE A 14 -0.26 2.48 2.00
CA PHE A 14 -0.83 3.18 3.15
C PHE A 14 -2.35 3.06 3.20
N LEU A 15 -3.06 3.02 2.06
CA LEU A 15 -4.50 2.72 2.04
C LEU A 15 -4.82 1.34 2.64
N TYR A 16 -3.95 0.33 2.43
CA TYR A 16 -4.15 -1.01 2.99
C TYR A 16 -3.74 -1.11 4.47
N TYR A 17 -2.66 -0.45 4.85
CA TYR A 17 -1.98 -0.72 6.12
C TYR A 17 -1.90 0.47 7.08
N GLY A 18 -2.48 1.62 6.73
CA GLY A 18 -2.40 2.87 7.50
C GLY A 18 -2.92 2.73 8.93
N GLU A 19 -3.95 1.91 9.14
CA GLU A 19 -4.52 1.64 10.47
C GLU A 19 -3.63 0.77 11.38
N LEU A 20 -2.58 0.13 10.84
CA LEU A 20 -1.64 -0.67 11.63
C LEU A 20 -0.57 0.20 12.32
N PHE A 21 -0.47 1.48 11.95
CA PHE A 21 0.48 2.40 12.53
C PHE A 21 0.01 2.97 13.86
N SER A 22 0.97 3.34 14.71
CA SER A 22 0.66 4.21 15.85
C SER A 22 0.10 5.56 15.38
N GLN A 23 -0.78 6.17 16.18
CA GLN A 23 -1.45 7.43 15.83
C GLN A 23 -0.50 8.51 15.33
N ARG A 24 0.62 8.74 16.02
CA ARG A 24 1.61 9.77 15.64
C ARG A 24 2.31 9.46 14.32
N GLN A 25 2.62 8.21 14.04
CA GLN A 25 3.28 7.83 12.79
C GLN A 25 2.30 7.85 11.61
N LYS A 26 1.06 7.41 11.84
CA LYS A 26 -0.03 7.52 10.88
C LYS A 26 -0.24 8.97 10.44
N GLN A 27 -0.35 9.90 11.39
CA GLN A 27 -0.55 11.32 11.10
C GLN A 27 0.53 11.90 10.17
N TYR A 28 1.80 11.57 10.37
CA TYR A 28 2.86 12.12 9.52
C TYR A 28 2.82 11.52 8.11
N LEU A 29 2.52 10.22 8.01
CA LEU A 29 2.36 9.55 6.71
C LEU A 29 1.14 10.05 5.95
N GLU A 30 0.00 10.24 6.61
CA GLU A 30 -1.25 10.76 6.05
C GLU A 30 -1.04 12.16 5.44
N LEU A 31 -0.41 13.07 6.20
CA LEU A 31 -0.09 14.41 5.70
C LEU A 31 0.84 14.36 4.48
N TYR A 32 1.80 13.45 4.45
CA TYR A 32 2.77 13.34 3.36
C TYR A 32 2.21 12.64 2.11
N LEU A 33 1.48 11.53 2.29
CA LEU A 33 1.05 10.64 1.20
C LEU A 33 -0.34 10.96 0.65
N GLU A 34 -1.21 11.58 1.44
CA GLU A 34 -2.61 11.85 1.07
C GLU A 34 -2.84 13.36 0.90
N GLU A 35 -2.37 14.17 1.84
CA GLU A 35 -2.58 15.63 1.83
C GLU A 35 -1.50 16.40 1.04
N ASN A 36 -0.48 15.71 0.53
CA ASN A 36 0.65 16.30 -0.20
C ASN A 36 1.41 17.40 0.58
N GLU A 37 1.35 17.41 1.92
CA GLU A 37 2.17 18.31 2.72
C GLU A 37 3.66 17.94 2.57
N SER A 38 4.50 18.95 2.39
CA SER A 38 5.94 18.79 2.35
C SER A 38 6.51 18.50 3.74
N LEU A 39 7.72 17.93 3.79
CA LEU A 39 8.43 17.68 5.05
C LEU A 39 8.66 18.96 5.88
N SER A 40 8.72 20.12 5.23
CA SER A 40 8.88 21.41 5.89
C SER A 40 7.56 21.88 6.54
N GLU A 41 6.44 21.74 5.83
CA GLU A 41 5.11 22.08 6.36
C GLU A 41 4.75 21.21 7.56
N ILE A 42 5.01 19.91 7.49
CA ILE A 42 4.81 18.99 8.62
C ILE A 42 5.74 19.35 9.79
N ALA A 43 7.00 19.71 9.51
CA ALA A 43 7.95 20.08 10.55
C ALA A 43 7.51 21.34 11.31
N GLU A 44 7.05 22.36 10.58
CA GLU A 44 6.50 23.59 11.14
C GLU A 44 5.24 23.32 11.98
N LYS A 45 4.28 22.57 11.43
CA LYS A 45 3.01 22.22 12.06
C LYS A 45 3.16 21.51 13.41
N TYR A 46 4.20 20.69 13.57
CA TYR A 46 4.45 19.91 14.79
C TYR A 46 5.64 20.42 15.61
N GLU A 47 6.22 21.57 15.26
CA GLU A 47 7.37 22.17 15.95
C GLU A 47 8.56 21.20 16.13
N ILE A 48 8.85 20.42 15.09
CA ILE A 48 9.98 19.47 15.06
C ILE A 48 10.92 19.77 13.91
N THR A 49 12.09 19.12 13.88
CA THR A 49 13.03 19.30 12.77
C THR A 49 12.55 18.60 11.50
N ARG A 50 12.83 19.19 10.34
CA ARG A 50 12.61 18.55 9.03
C ARG A 50 13.26 17.17 8.92
N GLN A 51 14.42 16.99 9.57
CA GLN A 51 15.11 15.70 9.63
C GLN A 51 14.31 14.66 10.44
N ALA A 52 13.70 15.06 11.56
CA ALA A 52 12.86 14.17 12.35
C ALA A 52 11.61 13.70 11.58
N VAL A 53 11.00 14.60 10.79
CA VAL A 53 9.90 14.22 9.87
C VAL A 53 10.40 13.23 8.83
N PHE A 54 11.50 13.54 8.13
CA PHE A 54 12.08 12.67 7.11
C PHE A 54 12.37 11.26 7.64
N ASP A 55 13.00 11.16 8.81
CA ASP A 55 13.31 9.87 9.43
C ASP A 55 12.05 9.11 9.82
N ASN A 56 10.99 9.81 10.23
CA ASN A 56 9.70 9.20 10.55
C ASN A 56 9.02 8.62 9.30
N ILE A 57 8.93 9.40 8.21
CA ILE A 57 8.37 8.95 6.92
C ILE A 57 9.15 7.75 6.39
N LYS A 58 10.49 7.83 6.39
CA LYS A 58 11.35 6.72 5.93
C LYS A 58 11.13 5.45 6.74
N ARG A 59 10.97 5.54 8.07
CA ARG A 59 10.60 4.39 8.91
C ARG A 59 9.19 3.88 8.61
N GLY A 60 8.27 4.77 8.25
CA GLY A 60 6.92 4.41 7.83
C GLY A 60 6.91 3.57 6.56
N PHE A 61 7.66 4.00 5.55
CA PHE A 61 7.80 3.27 4.28
C PHE A 61 8.38 1.87 4.48
N LYS A 62 9.41 1.74 5.33
CA LYS A 62 9.95 0.43 5.68
C LYS A 62 8.90 -0.48 6.34
N GLN A 63 8.05 0.07 7.21
CA GLN A 63 6.96 -0.70 7.83
C GLN A 63 5.90 -1.10 6.80
N LEU A 64 5.53 -0.22 5.87
CA LEU A 64 4.63 -0.56 4.75
C LEU A 64 5.18 -1.72 3.92
N ASP A 65 6.47 -1.70 3.60
CA ASP A 65 7.13 -2.81 2.90
C ASP A 65 7.10 -4.11 3.71
N GLU A 66 7.31 -4.03 5.02
CA GLU A 66 7.25 -5.19 5.92
C GLU A 66 5.84 -5.74 6.04
N TYR A 67 4.80 -4.89 6.07
CA TYR A 67 3.41 -5.31 6.04
C TYR A 67 3.06 -5.96 4.71
N GLU A 68 3.42 -5.35 3.58
CA GLU A 68 3.17 -5.93 2.27
C GLU A 68 3.87 -7.27 2.09
N LYS A 69 5.12 -7.40 2.54
CA LYS A 69 5.83 -8.68 2.51
C LYS A 69 5.11 -9.79 3.30
N LYS A 70 4.40 -9.44 4.37
CA LYS A 70 3.70 -10.40 5.24
C LYS A 70 2.26 -10.66 4.79
N LEU A 71 1.57 -9.66 4.28
CA LEU A 71 0.12 -9.69 4.02
C LEU A 71 -0.21 -9.76 2.52
N GLY A 72 0.65 -9.21 1.66
CA GLY A 72 0.59 -9.34 0.20
C GLY A 72 -0.66 -8.77 -0.45
N MET A 73 -1.34 -7.81 0.18
CA MET A 73 -2.64 -7.31 -0.33
C MET A 73 -2.49 -6.63 -1.69
N PHE A 74 -1.46 -5.79 -1.86
CA PHE A 74 -1.25 -5.06 -3.10
C PHE A 74 -0.87 -6.00 -4.25
N GLU A 75 0.04 -6.95 -4.02
CA GLU A 75 0.42 -7.90 -5.06
C GLU A 75 -0.74 -8.85 -5.43
N ARG A 76 -1.55 -9.28 -4.45
CA ARG A 76 -2.75 -10.11 -4.71
C ARG A 76 -3.78 -9.37 -5.55
N GLU A 77 -4.03 -8.09 -5.27
CA GLU A 77 -4.94 -7.27 -6.09
C GLU A 77 -4.42 -7.12 -7.52
N LYS A 78 -3.12 -6.88 -7.68
CA LYS A 78 -2.48 -6.73 -9.00
C LYS A 78 -2.58 -8.02 -9.83
N GLU A 79 -2.32 -9.17 -9.22
CA GLU A 79 -2.49 -10.48 -9.89
C GLU A 79 -3.95 -10.77 -10.22
N LEU A 80 -4.89 -10.45 -9.33
CA LEU A 80 -6.32 -10.56 -9.63
C LEU A 80 -6.70 -9.70 -10.84
N LYS A 81 -6.29 -8.42 -10.86
CA LYS A 81 -6.58 -7.51 -11.96
C LYS A 81 -6.06 -8.06 -13.29
N LYS A 82 -4.84 -8.63 -13.30
CA LYS A 82 -4.27 -9.28 -14.47
C LYS A 82 -5.09 -10.49 -14.93
N LYS A 83 -5.53 -11.34 -14.00
CA LYS A 83 -6.42 -12.48 -14.32
C LYS A 83 -7.74 -12.01 -14.91
N LEU A 84 -8.34 -10.96 -14.37
CA LEU A 84 -9.59 -10.37 -14.87
C LEU A 84 -9.43 -9.74 -16.26
N GLU A 85 -8.34 -9.02 -16.52
CA GLU A 85 -8.06 -8.50 -17.87
C GLU A 85 -7.84 -9.62 -18.89
N ASN A 86 -7.18 -10.71 -18.50
CA ASN A 86 -7.04 -11.90 -19.35
C ASN A 86 -8.41 -12.53 -19.63
N LEU A 87 -9.25 -12.71 -18.60
CA LEU A 87 -10.60 -13.25 -18.75
C LEU A 87 -11.48 -12.38 -19.66
N LYS A 88 -11.34 -11.05 -19.57
CA LYS A 88 -12.05 -10.10 -20.43
C LYS A 88 -11.64 -10.23 -21.90
N ASN A 89 -10.36 -10.49 -22.17
CA ASN A 89 -9.84 -10.62 -23.54
C ASN A 89 -10.10 -12.00 -24.16
N ASP A 90 -10.12 -13.05 -23.33
CA ASP A 90 -10.36 -14.43 -23.75
C ASP A 90 -11.26 -15.15 -22.71
N PHE A 91 -12.56 -14.91 -22.83
CA PHE A 91 -13.53 -15.43 -21.89
C PHE A 91 -13.76 -16.92 -22.11
N THR A 92 -13.43 -17.72 -21.09
CA THR A 92 -13.81 -19.12 -21.00
C THR A 92 -14.35 -19.43 -19.60
N LYS A 93 -15.31 -20.36 -19.53
CA LYS A 93 -15.86 -20.82 -18.25
C LYS A 93 -14.76 -21.40 -17.36
N GLU A 94 -13.82 -22.14 -17.96
CA GLU A 94 -12.67 -22.73 -17.26
C GLU A 94 -11.77 -21.64 -16.63
N ASN A 95 -11.47 -20.55 -17.34
CA ASN A 95 -10.67 -19.45 -16.79
C ASN A 95 -11.40 -18.73 -15.64
N LEU A 96 -12.71 -18.56 -15.74
CA LEU A 96 -13.53 -18.01 -14.65
C LEU A 96 -13.52 -18.93 -13.42
N GLU A 97 -13.69 -20.24 -13.62
CA GLU A 97 -13.65 -21.24 -12.53
C GLU A 97 -12.30 -21.22 -11.81
N LYS A 98 -11.17 -21.19 -12.54
CA LYS A 98 -9.83 -21.06 -11.93
C LYS A 98 -9.66 -19.81 -11.08
N ILE A 99 -10.18 -18.66 -11.53
CA ILE A 99 -10.12 -17.42 -10.76
C ILE A 99 -10.90 -17.57 -9.45
N ILE A 100 -12.08 -18.21 -9.49
CA ILE A 100 -12.92 -18.44 -8.30
C ILE A 100 -12.22 -19.41 -7.32
N GLU A 101 -11.64 -20.50 -7.82
CA GLU A 101 -10.89 -21.47 -7.00
C GLU A 101 -9.74 -20.83 -6.23
N ASP A 102 -9.06 -19.83 -6.79
CA ASP A 102 -8.00 -19.08 -6.09
C ASP A 102 -8.51 -18.26 -4.88
N PHE A 103 -9.81 -17.97 -4.81
CA PHE A 103 -10.48 -17.29 -3.69
C PHE A 103 -11.14 -18.22 -2.70
N ASP A 104 -11.36 -19.48 -3.07
CA ASP A 104 -11.80 -20.50 -2.13
C ASP A 104 -10.64 -20.74 -1.16
N TYR A 105 -10.67 -19.99 -0.06
CA TYR A 105 -9.94 -20.34 1.15
C TYR A 105 -10.31 -21.79 1.41
N ASN A 106 -9.41 -22.74 1.12
CA ASN A 106 -9.59 -24.11 1.56
C ASN A 106 -10.08 -24.01 3.00
N GLU A 107 -11.30 -24.50 3.25
CA GLU A 107 -11.79 -24.75 4.59
C GLU A 107 -10.80 -25.74 5.20
N VAL A 108 -9.68 -25.23 5.72
CA VAL A 108 -8.80 -25.96 6.61
C VAL A 108 -9.56 -25.98 7.94
N LEU A 109 -10.58 -26.84 7.97
CA LEU A 109 -11.10 -27.43 9.20
C LEU A 109 -10.09 -28.42 9.75
#